data_AF-A0A1N7MJ14-F1
#
_entry.id   AF-A0A1N7MJ14-F1
#
_cell.length_a   1.000
_cell.length_b   1.000
_cell.length_c   1.000
_cell.angle_alpha   90.00
_cell.angle_beta   90.00
_cell.angle_gamma   90.00
#
_symmetry.space_group_name_H-M   'P 1'
#
loop_
_entity.id
_entity.type
_entity.pdbx_description
1 polymer ?
#
loop_
_entity_poly.entity_id
_entity_poly.type
_entity_poly.pdbx_seq_one_letter_code
_entity_poly.pdbx_strand_id
1 'polypeptide(L)' 'MENSGVIYLMMLPAMAVTMLHLGIGPFGHPSMIKHHLAFLRVPKLLRIIIQAICIAVLFTGAAQMLGMIDLTTSTDNPAD' A
#
# COMPACT_ATOMS: atom_id res chain seq x y z
N MET A 1 -2.53 18.38 -8.06
CA MET A 1 -2.48 17.59 -6.81
C MET A 1 -1.02 17.21 -6.62
N GLU A 2 -0.41 17.59 -5.50
CA GLU A 2 0.98 17.21 -5.21
C GLU A 2 1.11 15.68 -5.22
N ASN A 3 2.10 15.13 -5.94
CA ASN A 3 2.26 13.68 -6.10
C ASN A 3 2.39 12.94 -4.75
N SER A 4 2.94 13.62 -3.75
CA SER A 4 2.98 13.23 -2.34
C SER A 4 1.59 12.95 -1.75
N GLY A 5 0.60 13.81 -2.02
CA GLY A 5 -0.78 13.64 -1.54
C GLY A 5 -1.44 12.37 -2.10
N VAL A 6 -1.11 11.99 -3.33
CA VAL A 6 -1.61 10.76 -3.97
C VAL A 6 -1.01 9.51 -3.30
N ILE A 7 0.27 9.56 -2.93
CA ILE A 7 0.95 8.45 -2.23
C ILE A 7 0.32 8.22 -0.86
N TYR A 8 0.05 9.28 -0.09
CA TYR A 8 -0.62 9.15 1.21
C TYR A 8 -2.04 8.60 1.10
N LEU A 9 -2.82 9.04 0.10
CA LEU A 9 -4.15 8.48 -0.15
C LEU A 9 -4.09 7.00 -0.56
N MET A 10 -3.05 6.58 -1.28
CA MET A 10 -2.82 5.18 -1.67
C MET A 10 -2.28 4.31 -0.51
N MET A 11 -1.63 4.89 0.50
CA MET A 11 -1.13 4.13 1.66
C MET A 11 -2.27 3.50 2.49
N LEU A 12 -3.39 4.20 2.67
CA LEU A 12 -4.56 3.70 3.41
C LEU A 12 -5.11 2.38 2.86
N PRO A 13 -5.51 2.30 1.57
CA PRO A 13 -5.97 1.04 0.98
C PRO A 13 -4.85 0.01 0.91
N ALA A 14 -3.59 0.41 0.69
CA ALA A 14 -2.46 -0.51 0.71
C ALA A 14 -2.26 -1.17 2.09
N MET A 15 -2.40 -0.43 3.19
CA MET A 15 -2.38 -0.98 4.54
C MET A 15 -3.56 -1.93 4.78
N ALA A 16 -4.77 -1.55 4.37
CA ALA A 16 -5.94 -2.40 4.54
C ALA A 16 -5.80 -3.74 3.78
N VAL A 17 -5.30 -3.71 2.55
CA VAL A 17 -5.08 -4.90 1.72
C VAL A 17 -3.93 -5.75 2.27
N THR A 18 -2.84 -5.15 2.73
CA THR A 18 -1.74 -5.92 3.35
C THR A 18 -2.18 -6.59 4.64
N MET A 19 -2.95 -5.91 5.50
CA MET A 19 -3.56 -6.51 6.69
C MET A 19 -4.54 -7.63 6.35
N LEU A 20 -5.37 -7.45 5.31
CA LEU A 20 -6.26 -8.48 4.79
C LEU A 20 -5.46 -9.69 4.26
N HIS A 21 -4.33 -9.46 3.60
CA HIS A 21 -3.48 -10.54 3.07
C HIS A 21 -2.81 -11.33 4.20
N LEU A 22 -2.28 -10.65 5.21
CA LEU A 22 -1.62 -11.31 6.36
C LEU A 22 -2.64 -11.89 7.35
N GLY A 23 -3.91 -11.47 7.31
CA GLY A 23 -4.93 -11.88 8.27
C GLY A 23 -4.71 -11.28 9.66
N ILE A 24 -4.02 -10.14 9.74
CA ILE A 24 -3.65 -9.48 11.00
C ILE A 24 -4.60 -8.30 11.26
N GLY A 25 -4.89 -8.02 12.53
CA GLY A 25 -5.76 -6.92 12.95
C GLY A 25 -7.25 -7.29 12.87
N PRO A 26 -8.15 -6.38 12.45
CA PRO A 26 -9.60 -6.64 12.44
C PRO A 26 -9.97 -7.87 11.59
N PHE A 27 -9.16 -8.20 10.57
CA PHE A 27 -9.38 -9.33 9.67
C PHE A 27 -8.99 -10.70 10.25
N GLY A 28 -8.28 -10.74 11.38
CA GLY A 28 -7.99 -11.97 12.11
C GLY A 28 -9.14 -12.40 13.03
N HIS A 29 -10.14 -11.54 13.25
CA HIS A 29 -11.29 -11.85 14.10
C HIS A 29 -12.24 -12.85 13.39
N PRO A 30 -12.80 -13.86 14.08
CA PRO A 30 -13.67 -14.88 13.48
C PRO A 30 -14.89 -14.33 12.74
N SER A 31 -15.34 -13.11 13.07
CA SER A 31 -16.41 -12.41 12.34
C SER A 31 -15.98 -11.93 10.94
N MET A 32 -14.73 -11.46 10.80
CA MET A 32 -14.20 -10.89 9.55
C MET A 32 -13.29 -11.83 8.76
N ILE A 33 -12.91 -12.98 9.34
CA ILE A 33 -12.05 -13.99 8.70
C ILE A 33 -12.61 -14.51 7.36
N LYS A 34 -13.94 -14.41 7.15
CA LYS A 34 -14.59 -14.74 5.87
C LYS A 34 -14.04 -13.90 4.71
N HIS A 35 -13.70 -12.64 4.96
CA HIS A 35 -13.12 -11.75 3.96
C HIS A 35 -11.66 -12.12 3.67
N HIS A 36 -10.90 -12.49 4.71
CA HIS A 36 -9.55 -13.04 4.55
C HIS A 36 -9.57 -14.35 3.73
N LEU A 37 -10.47 -15.29 4.05
CA LEU A 37 -10.63 -16.55 3.31
C LEU A 37 -11.09 -16.33 1.87
N ALA A 38 -12.01 -15.39 1.63
CA ALA A 38 -12.41 -15.01 0.27
C ALA A 38 -11.22 -14.44 -0.53
N PHE A 39 -10.40 -13.62 0.11
CA PHE A 39 -9.18 -13.09 -0.48
C PHE A 39 -8.11 -14.17 -0.72
N LEU A 40 -7.99 -15.17 0.16
CA LEU A 40 -7.10 -16.32 -0.04
C LEU A 40 -7.50 -17.20 -1.23
N ARG A 41 -8.78 -17.17 -1.63
CA ARG A 41 -9.33 -17.91 -2.78
C ARG A 41 -8.85 -17.36 -4.13
N VAL A 42 -8.38 -16.12 -4.14
CA VAL A 42 -7.80 -15.46 -5.32
C VAL A 42 -6.46 -16.15 -5.66
N PRO A 43 -6.12 -16.33 -6.95
CA PRO A 43 -4.87 -16.98 -7.36
C PRO A 43 -3.64 -16.39 -6.66
N LYS A 44 -2.77 -17.28 -6.15
CA LYS A 44 -1.59 -16.91 -5.36
C LYS A 44 -0.71 -15.86 -6.08
N LEU A 45 -0.56 -15.98 -7.40
CA LEU A 45 0.23 -15.05 -8.21
C LEU A 45 -0.33 -13.63 -8.16
N LEU A 46 -1.65 -13.48 -8.35
CA LEU A 46 -2.33 -12.18 -8.33
C LEU A 46 -2.20 -11.53 -6.94
N ARG A 47 -2.36 -12.32 -5.89
CA ARG A 47 -2.20 -11.86 -4.52
C ARG A 47 -0.77 -11.39 -4.23
N ILE A 48 0.24 -12.08 -4.74
CA ILE A 48 1.65 -11.69 -4.59
C ILE A 48 1.92 -10.38 -5.33
N ILE A 49 1.42 -10.23 -6.55
CA ILE A 49 1.58 -8.99 -7.34
C ILE A 49 0.94 -7.81 -6.60
N ILE A 50 -0.30 -7.96 -6.13
CA ILE A 50 -1.00 -6.92 -5.37
C ILE A 50 -0.23 -6.58 -4.09
N GLN A 51 0.25 -7.59 -3.37
CA GLN A 51 1.02 -7.38 -2.15
C GLN A 51 2.35 -6.65 -2.43
N ALA A 52 3.05 -7.00 -3.51
CA ALA A 52 4.28 -6.35 -3.92
C ALA A 52 4.06 -4.87 -4.23
N ILE A 53 2.97 -4.54 -4.95
CA ILE A 53 2.59 -3.15 -5.24
C ILE A 53 2.26 -2.41 -3.94
N CYS A 54 1.47 -3.00 -3.04
CA CYS A 54 1.14 -2.38 -1.76
C CYS A 54 2.38 -2.13 -0.89
N ILE A 55 3.31 -3.10 -0.82
CA ILE A 55 4.58 -2.94 -0.10
C ILE A 55 5.40 -1.81 -0.71
N ALA A 56 5.50 -1.74 -2.04
CA ALA A 56 6.22 -0.65 -2.70
C ALA A 56 5.62 0.72 -2.34
N VAL A 57 4.29 0.88 -2.41
CA VAL A 57 3.60 2.12 -2.03
C VAL A 57 3.84 2.49 -0.56
N LEU A 58 3.76 1.51 0.35
CA LEU A 58 3.99 1.74 1.78
C LEU A 58 5.45 2.09 2.06
N PHE A 59 6.39 1.45 1.38
CA PHE A 59 7.82 1.71 1.52
C PHE A 59 8.17 3.09 0.98
N THR A 60 7.65 3.47 -0.19
CA THR A 60 7.81 4.82 -0.76
C THR A 60 7.19 5.87 0.15
N GLY A 61 5.96 5.66 0.63
CA GLY A 61 5.32 6.61 1.56
C GLY A 61 6.04 6.72 2.91
N ALA A 62 6.56 5.61 3.45
CA ALA A 62 7.36 5.62 4.66
C ALA A 62 8.71 6.32 4.47
N ALA A 63 9.42 6.05 3.37
CA ALA A 63 10.66 6.72 3.04
C ALA A 63 10.45 8.23 2.80
N GLN A 64 9.30 8.62 2.26
CA GLN A 64 8.90 10.02 2.13
C GLN A 64 8.61 10.68 3.49
N MET A 65 7.90 10.00 4.39
CA MET A 65 7.67 10.48 5.77
C MET A 65 8.96 10.59 6.60
N LEU A 66 9.92 9.69 6.35
CA LEU A 66 11.24 9.71 6.97
C LEU A 66 12.18 10.77 6.35
N GLY A 67 11.74 11.49 5.31
CA GLY A 67 12.53 12.51 4.63
C GLY A 67 13.69 11.96 3.80
N MET A 68 13.69 10.66 3.48
CA MET A 68 14.74 10.03 2.64
C MET A 68 14.52 10.28 1.15
N ILE A 69 13.27 10.49 0.73
CA ILE A 69 12.90 10.75 -0.66
C ILE A 69 11.87 11.88 -0.72
N ASP A 70 12.12 12.85 -1.59
CA ASP A 70 11.25 14.00 -1.79
C ASP A 70 10.54 13.86 -3.15
N LEU A 71 9.40 13.16 -3.16
CA LEU A 71 8.54 13.03 -4.36
C LEU A 71 7.72 14.30 -4.63
N THR A 72 7.84 15.32 -3.78
CA THR A 72 7.30 16.67 -3.99
C THR A 72 8.15 17.45 -5.00
N THR A 73 9.47 17.18 -5.06
CA THR A 73 10.42 17.89 -5.91
C THR A 73 10.49 17.41 -7.38
N SER A 74 9.97 16.23 -7.74
CA SER A 74 10.07 15.69 -9.12
C SER A 74 9.26 16.44 -10.20
N THR A 75 8.67 17.60 -9.89
CA THR A 75 8.04 18.49 -10.88
C THR A 75 8.81 19.79 -11.11
N ASP A 76 9.94 20.01 -10.42
CA ASP A 76 10.88 21.09 -10.73
C ASP A 76 12.08 20.49 -11.49
N ASN A 77 11.87 20.23 -12.77
CA ASN A 77 12.96 20.31 -13.73
C ASN A 77 12.97 21.74 -14.26
N PRO A 78 13.80 22.66 -13.73
CA PRO A 78 14.21 23.82 -14.51
C PRO A 78 15.12 23.28 -15.63
N ALA A 79 14.51 23.01 -16.79
CA ALA A 79 15.27 22.93 -18.03
C ALA A 79 15.62 24.37 -18.42
N ASP A 80 16.66 24.89 -17.79
CA ASP A 80 17.36 26.11 -18.21
C ASP A 80 18.84 26.05 -17.79
#